data_AF-A0A147EH17-F1
#
_entry.id   AF-A0A147EH17-F1
#
_cell.length_a   1.000
_cell.length_b   1.000
_cell.length_c   1.000
_cell.angle_alpha   90.00
_cell.angle_beta   90.00
_cell.angle_gamma   90.00
#
_symmetry.space_group_name_H-M   'P 1'
#
loop_
_entity.id
_entity.type
_entity.pdbx_description
1 polymer ?
#
loop_
_entity_poly.entity_id
_entity_poly.type
_entity_poly.pdbx_seq_one_letter_code
_entity_poly.pdbx_strand_id
1 'polypeptide(L)'
;MTSKAISDHVIGELIVASIDARMQELAGADPLTSFAVRGGEYHLTFANGVERIERPDPSTGSGGGLGTFTPAMDTGFAAAPEQNIDYTAQFAAVRSTISELLDPWRELPDPEDLDRSIAACRDVTTRLIREHWTDGSGAHRGAGAVIDSSLSAIAADSADFTGATARNFRSTYLFRIPAVIESHLALTLTRGGSVFAQQQLWAAVRTELISVITLTTSAMRAVVTDEGDELTHTFGFIGIAAQAIKAFAPGVVGKAIDFVSTSLATVQSTQSATVTIGADTYAAVLGELRSALDALSEHVRAEETTIRRTIEAHIDDSQRAGNRANYDLDDVALGPTATIGMDADSLNHIADRTLPTLARELNEIADLNESCSSTFAVARNAAIGLGATGPAEHITSLDRYIRDLLDDLAAEVLDGAVQLNLVVDDFAANEAEVMRQLNQYLAGLEQIVADRPRGDPLDRPAPSGVEAPFAPGPDTGRRDSNPIRLDLDSLMRGPAQEP
;
A
#
# COMPACT_ATOMS: atom_id res chain seq x y z
N MET A 1 -17.41 -9.51 -9.06
CA MET A 1 -18.75 -9.53 -9.71
C MET A 1 -19.45 -8.31 -9.15
N THR A 2 -19.85 -7.33 -9.96
CA THR A 2 -20.50 -6.11 -9.44
C THR A 2 -21.83 -6.50 -8.77
N SER A 3 -21.97 -6.22 -7.47
CA SER A 3 -23.23 -6.37 -6.75
C SER A 3 -24.07 -5.10 -6.89
N LYS A 4 -25.41 -5.25 -6.92
CA LYS A 4 -26.32 -4.10 -6.99
C LYS A 4 -26.09 -3.19 -5.78
N ALA A 5 -25.64 -1.97 -6.04
CA ALA A 5 -25.37 -0.99 -4.98
C ALA A 5 -26.65 -0.39 -4.40
N ILE A 6 -27.72 -0.35 -5.20
CA ILE A 6 -29.04 0.16 -4.82
C ILE A 6 -30.06 -0.97 -5.01
N SER A 7 -30.92 -1.18 -4.00
CA SER A 7 -32.01 -2.15 -4.13
C SER A 7 -33.13 -1.62 -5.02
N ASP A 8 -33.81 -2.50 -5.74
CA ASP A 8 -34.94 -2.12 -6.60
C ASP A 8 -36.09 -1.51 -5.76
N HIS A 9 -36.19 -1.87 -4.48
CA HIS A 9 -37.15 -1.30 -3.54
C HIS A 9 -36.89 0.19 -3.25
N VAL A 10 -35.65 0.55 -2.96
CA VAL A 10 -35.26 1.95 -2.69
C VAL A 10 -35.50 2.83 -3.91
N ILE A 11 -35.19 2.31 -5.11
CA ILE A 11 -35.50 3.01 -6.37
C ILE A 11 -37.03 3.14 -6.54
N GLY A 12 -37.78 2.08 -6.25
CA GLY A 12 -39.24 2.08 -6.31
C GLY A 12 -39.86 3.15 -5.42
N GLU A 13 -39.40 3.29 -4.17
CA GLU A 13 -39.86 4.33 -3.25
C GLU A 13 -39.60 5.74 -3.77
N LEU A 14 -38.41 6.00 -4.32
CA LEU A 14 -38.08 7.29 -4.93
C LEU A 14 -38.98 7.59 -6.13
N ILE A 15 -39.23 6.60 -6.99
CA ILE A 15 -40.12 6.73 -8.16
C ILE A 15 -41.53 7.10 -7.70
N VAL A 16 -42.07 6.40 -6.72
CA VAL A 16 -43.42 6.64 -6.20
C VAL A 16 -43.51 8.04 -5.60
N ALA A 17 -42.56 8.43 -4.74
CA ALA A 17 -42.55 9.76 -4.12
C ALA A 17 -42.43 10.87 -5.18
N SER A 18 -41.63 10.64 -6.22
CA SER A 18 -41.46 11.57 -7.33
C SER A 18 -42.74 11.74 -8.16
N ILE A 19 -43.47 10.65 -8.42
CA ILE A 19 -44.75 10.71 -9.12
C ILE A 19 -45.80 11.39 -8.23
N ASP A 20 -45.83 11.11 -6.92
CA ASP A 20 -46.72 11.80 -5.98
C ASP A 20 -46.47 13.32 -5.99
N ALA A 21 -45.20 13.75 -5.88
CA ALA A 21 -44.80 15.16 -5.94
C ALA A 21 -45.18 15.81 -7.27
N ARG A 22 -45.00 15.09 -8.38
CA ARG A 22 -45.39 15.58 -9.71
C ARG A 22 -46.90 15.76 -9.84
N MET A 23 -47.70 14.83 -9.30
CA MET A 23 -49.15 14.93 -9.31
C MET A 23 -49.66 16.07 -8.43
N GLN A 24 -49.03 16.28 -7.27
CA GLN A 24 -49.30 17.45 -6.42
C GLN A 24 -49.02 18.75 -7.16
N GLU A 25 -47.87 18.86 -7.84
CA GLU A 25 -47.51 20.05 -8.62
C GLU A 25 -48.53 20.36 -9.73
N LEU A 26 -49.00 19.32 -10.42
CA LEU A 26 -50.04 19.46 -11.45
C LEU A 26 -51.37 19.92 -10.86
N ALA A 27 -51.73 19.45 -9.66
CA ALA A 27 -52.92 19.91 -8.95
C ALA A 27 -52.77 21.37 -8.47
N GLY A 28 -51.59 21.74 -7.95
CA GLY A 28 -51.31 23.09 -7.43
C GLY A 28 -51.25 24.20 -8.48
N ALA A 29 -51.26 23.86 -9.78
CA ALA A 29 -51.32 24.83 -10.87
C ALA A 29 -52.66 25.61 -10.93
N ASP A 30 -53.74 25.08 -10.34
CA ASP A 30 -55.03 25.75 -10.20
C ASP A 30 -55.40 25.88 -8.71
N PRO A 31 -55.57 27.11 -8.17
CA PRO A 31 -55.92 27.34 -6.76
C PRO A 31 -57.24 26.69 -6.31
N LEU A 32 -58.11 26.31 -7.25
CA LEU A 32 -59.39 25.65 -6.97
C LEU A 32 -59.29 24.12 -6.98
N THR A 33 -58.09 23.57 -7.18
CA THR A 33 -57.87 22.13 -7.21
C THR A 33 -57.36 21.62 -5.87
N SER A 34 -57.98 20.57 -5.33
CA SER A 34 -57.46 19.86 -4.16
C SER A 34 -56.91 18.50 -4.54
N PHE A 35 -55.76 18.12 -3.98
CA PHE A 35 -55.12 16.83 -4.16
C PHE A 35 -55.26 15.96 -2.89
N ALA A 36 -55.51 14.68 -3.08
CA ALA A 36 -55.43 13.68 -2.02
C ALA A 36 -55.04 12.31 -2.57
N VAL A 37 -54.27 11.54 -1.79
CA VAL A 37 -54.02 10.11 -2.06
C VAL A 37 -54.99 9.28 -1.23
N ARG A 38 -55.81 8.42 -1.85
CA ARG A 38 -56.75 7.54 -1.15
C ARG A 38 -56.81 6.17 -1.81
N GLY A 39 -56.69 5.11 -1.02
CA GLY A 39 -56.94 3.74 -1.50
C GLY A 39 -56.08 3.28 -2.70
N GLY A 40 -54.89 3.86 -2.90
CA GLY A 40 -54.06 3.56 -4.08
C GLY A 40 -54.43 4.36 -5.33
N GLU A 41 -55.20 5.44 -5.19
CA GLU A 41 -55.54 6.37 -6.27
C GLU A 41 -55.16 7.80 -5.89
N TYR A 42 -54.82 8.60 -6.89
CA TYR A 42 -54.80 10.06 -6.80
C TYR A 42 -56.20 10.60 -7.03
N HIS A 43 -56.65 11.49 -6.16
CA HIS A 43 -57.91 12.21 -6.27
C HIS A 43 -57.61 13.70 -6.48
N LEU A 44 -57.86 14.21 -7.69
CA LEU A 44 -57.79 15.64 -7.98
C LEU A 44 -59.23 16.16 -8.09
N THR A 45 -59.60 17.08 -7.21
CA THR A 45 -60.94 17.68 -7.21
C THR A 45 -60.84 19.07 -7.77
N PHE A 46 -61.52 19.32 -8.89
CA PHE A 46 -61.61 20.59 -9.59
C PHE A 46 -62.99 21.20 -9.37
N ALA A 47 -63.13 22.49 -9.68
CA ALA A 47 -64.45 23.16 -9.64
C ALA A 47 -65.49 22.49 -10.56
N ASN A 48 -65.04 21.81 -11.62
CA ASN A 48 -65.88 21.21 -12.66
C ASN A 48 -65.92 19.66 -12.62
N GLY A 49 -65.30 18.99 -11.64
CA GLY A 49 -65.32 17.53 -11.56
C GLY A 49 -64.22 16.93 -10.69
N VAL A 50 -64.12 15.60 -10.68
CA VAL A 50 -63.12 14.83 -9.92
C VAL A 50 -62.40 13.86 -10.83
N GLU A 51 -61.08 13.89 -10.81
CA GLU A 51 -60.23 12.85 -11.42
C GLU A 51 -59.84 11.81 -10.38
N ARG A 52 -59.88 10.54 -10.80
CA ARG A 52 -59.40 9.38 -10.05
C ARG A 52 -58.38 8.66 -10.90
N ILE A 53 -57.13 8.62 -10.48
CA ILE A 53 -56.01 8.08 -11.26
C ILE A 53 -55.33 6.98 -10.45
N GLU A 54 -55.11 5.83 -11.06
CA GLU A 54 -54.41 4.70 -10.46
C GLU A 54 -52.97 5.12 -10.08
N ARG A 55 -52.61 4.92 -8.81
CA ARG A 55 -51.26 5.18 -8.31
C ARG A 55 -50.33 4.02 -8.69
N PRO A 56 -49.02 4.27 -8.90
CA PRO A 56 -48.06 3.19 -9.11
C PRO A 56 -48.00 2.24 -7.91
N ASP A 57 -47.54 1.01 -8.18
CA ASP A 57 -47.22 0.03 -7.16
C ASP A 57 -46.25 0.63 -6.11
N PRO A 58 -46.58 0.57 -4.81
CA PRO A 58 -45.82 1.25 -3.78
C PRO A 58 -44.41 0.67 -3.55
N SER A 59 -44.13 -0.55 -4.03
CA SER A 59 -42.87 -1.24 -3.78
C SER A 59 -41.87 -1.14 -4.94
N THR A 60 -42.38 -1.09 -6.16
CA THR A 60 -41.60 -1.09 -7.41
C THR A 60 -41.71 0.21 -8.20
N GLY A 61 -42.70 1.05 -7.87
CA GLY A 61 -43.04 2.24 -8.63
C GLY A 61 -43.56 1.96 -10.03
N SER A 62 -43.95 0.72 -10.37
CA SER A 62 -44.46 0.30 -11.69
C SER A 62 -45.99 0.49 -11.82
N GLY A 63 -46.52 0.53 -13.05
CA GLY A 63 -47.97 0.65 -13.30
C GLY A 63 -48.58 2.04 -13.02
N GLY A 64 -49.91 2.12 -12.91
CA GLY A 64 -50.62 3.38 -12.66
C GLY A 64 -50.67 4.37 -13.83
N GLY A 65 -51.38 5.48 -13.62
CA GLY A 65 -51.54 6.57 -14.57
C GLY A 65 -52.82 6.51 -15.40
N LEU A 66 -53.55 5.39 -15.40
CA LEU A 66 -54.89 5.32 -15.98
C LEU A 66 -55.92 5.82 -14.99
N GLY A 67 -56.96 6.48 -15.46
CA GLY A 67 -57.99 7.00 -14.58
C GLY A 67 -59.28 7.40 -15.25
N THR A 68 -60.16 7.99 -14.46
CA THR A 68 -61.45 8.53 -14.89
C THR A 68 -61.67 9.95 -14.38
N PHE A 69 -62.23 10.81 -15.22
CA PHE A 69 -62.78 12.11 -14.84
C PHE A 69 -64.30 12.02 -14.73
N THR A 70 -64.84 12.43 -13.57
CA THR A 70 -66.27 12.54 -13.30
C THR A 70 -66.67 14.02 -13.27
N PRO A 71 -67.46 14.51 -14.25
CA PRO A 71 -67.88 15.91 -14.28
C PRO A 71 -68.81 16.28 -13.12
N ALA A 72 -68.60 17.45 -12.51
CA ALA A 72 -69.54 18.05 -11.58
C ALA A 72 -70.65 18.74 -12.39
N MET A 73 -71.73 18.04 -12.75
CA MET A 73 -72.89 18.69 -13.39
C MET A 73 -74.19 18.40 -12.65
N ASP A 74 -74.79 19.48 -12.15
CA ASP A 74 -76.22 19.63 -11.93
C ASP A 74 -76.89 20.01 -13.27
N THR A 75 -77.31 19.01 -14.06
CA THR A 75 -78.10 19.26 -15.28
C THR A 75 -79.55 18.81 -15.17
N GLY A 76 -80.02 18.48 -13.97
CA GLY A 76 -81.42 18.11 -13.71
C GLY A 76 -81.96 16.87 -14.43
N PHE A 77 -81.20 16.20 -15.32
CA PHE A 77 -81.76 15.12 -16.16
C PHE A 77 -80.88 13.88 -16.42
N ALA A 78 -79.56 13.87 -16.16
CA ALA A 78 -78.75 12.64 -16.05
C ALA A 78 -77.33 12.96 -15.56
N ALA A 79 -76.65 11.99 -14.92
CA ALA A 79 -75.22 12.09 -14.65
C ALA A 79 -74.45 12.12 -16.00
N ALA A 80 -73.51 13.05 -16.14
CA ALA A 80 -72.61 13.08 -17.29
C ALA A 80 -71.74 11.79 -17.30
N PRO A 81 -71.43 11.22 -18.48
CA PRO A 81 -70.62 10.01 -18.55
C PRO A 81 -69.19 10.27 -18.05
N GLU A 82 -68.62 9.31 -17.33
CA GLU A 82 -67.21 9.31 -16.96
C GLU A 82 -66.32 9.31 -18.22
N GLN A 83 -65.24 10.08 -18.18
CA GLN A 83 -64.27 10.19 -19.27
C GLN A 83 -62.96 9.52 -18.86
N ASN A 84 -62.32 8.80 -19.77
CA ASN A 84 -61.02 8.21 -19.49
C ASN A 84 -59.92 9.29 -19.52
N ILE A 85 -59.00 9.24 -18.57
CA ILE A 85 -57.80 10.07 -18.50
C ILE A 85 -56.55 9.17 -18.47
N ASP A 86 -55.45 9.67 -19.04
CA ASP A 86 -54.22 8.90 -19.22
C ASP A 86 -52.97 9.74 -18.93
N TYR A 87 -52.32 9.41 -17.81
CA TYR A 87 -51.06 9.95 -17.31
C TYR A 87 -49.89 8.96 -17.48
N THR A 88 -50.10 7.81 -18.14
CA THR A 88 -49.09 6.74 -18.24
C THR A 88 -47.78 7.24 -18.86
N ALA A 89 -47.85 8.10 -19.87
CA ALA A 89 -46.68 8.73 -20.50
C ALA A 89 -45.91 9.65 -19.53
N GLN A 90 -46.61 10.39 -18.67
CA GLN A 90 -45.98 11.25 -17.67
C GLN A 90 -45.30 10.42 -16.58
N PHE A 91 -45.93 9.33 -16.13
CA PHE A 91 -45.33 8.44 -15.14
C PHE A 91 -44.11 7.72 -15.72
N ALA A 92 -44.17 7.31 -16.99
CA ALA A 92 -43.03 6.74 -17.69
C ALA A 92 -41.86 7.74 -17.80
N ALA A 93 -42.14 9.02 -18.05
CA ALA A 93 -41.11 10.06 -18.08
C ALA A 93 -40.39 10.21 -16.73
N VAL A 94 -41.13 10.28 -15.62
CA VAL A 94 -40.54 10.34 -14.26
C VAL A 94 -39.63 9.14 -14.00
N ARG A 95 -40.09 7.93 -14.34
CA ARG A 95 -39.28 6.70 -14.22
C ARG A 95 -38.00 6.77 -15.05
N SER A 96 -38.10 7.22 -16.30
CA SER A 96 -36.93 7.33 -17.20
C SER A 96 -35.91 8.28 -16.61
N THR A 97 -36.33 9.47 -16.16
CA THR A 97 -35.44 10.47 -15.56
C THR A 97 -34.71 9.93 -14.33
N ILE A 98 -35.41 9.27 -13.41
CA ILE A 98 -34.78 8.67 -12.23
C ILE A 98 -33.81 7.56 -12.63
N SER A 99 -34.21 6.69 -13.58
CA SER A 99 -33.35 5.61 -14.03
C SER A 99 -32.08 6.13 -14.71
N GLU A 100 -32.18 7.17 -15.53
CA GLU A 100 -31.03 7.81 -16.19
C GLU A 100 -30.08 8.46 -15.19
N LEU A 101 -30.60 9.14 -14.15
CA LEU A 101 -29.78 9.74 -13.10
C LEU A 101 -29.01 8.69 -12.28
N LEU A 102 -29.66 7.56 -11.97
CA LEU A 102 -29.09 6.51 -11.12
C LEU A 102 -28.30 5.46 -11.90
N ASP A 103 -28.39 5.42 -13.23
CA ASP A 103 -27.75 4.39 -14.07
C ASP A 103 -26.24 4.24 -13.79
N PRO A 104 -25.43 5.33 -13.70
CA PRO A 104 -24.01 5.20 -13.38
C PRO A 104 -23.73 4.54 -12.02
N TRP A 105 -24.68 4.65 -11.09
CA TRP A 105 -24.55 4.27 -9.68
C TRP A 105 -25.17 2.90 -9.37
N ARG A 106 -25.83 2.24 -10.33
CA ARG A 106 -26.48 0.94 -10.11
C ARG A 106 -25.47 -0.16 -9.77
N GLU A 107 -24.33 -0.13 -10.44
CA GLU A 107 -23.25 -1.10 -10.29
C GLU A 107 -22.00 -0.40 -9.77
N LEU A 108 -21.81 -0.48 -8.46
CA LEU A 108 -20.59 0.00 -7.81
C LEU A 108 -19.70 -1.17 -7.41
N PRO A 109 -18.38 -0.96 -7.31
CA PRO A 109 -17.43 -1.93 -6.79
C PRO A 109 -17.89 -2.52 -5.46
N ASP A 110 -17.71 -3.83 -5.30
CA ASP A 110 -18.00 -4.52 -4.05
C ASP A 110 -16.78 -4.46 -3.13
N PRO A 111 -16.88 -3.85 -1.92
CA PRO A 111 -15.77 -3.85 -0.97
C PRO A 111 -15.27 -5.26 -0.66
N GLU A 112 -16.14 -6.26 -0.62
CA GLU A 112 -15.76 -7.66 -0.34
C GLU A 112 -14.96 -8.29 -1.49
N ASP A 113 -15.14 -7.84 -2.74
CA ASP A 113 -14.36 -8.33 -3.88
C ASP A 113 -12.85 -7.98 -3.74
N LEU A 114 -12.50 -7.01 -2.89
CA LEU A 114 -11.13 -6.60 -2.61
C LEU A 114 -10.46 -7.42 -1.51
N ASP A 115 -11.19 -8.23 -0.73
CA ASP A 115 -10.64 -8.95 0.42
C ASP A 115 -9.48 -9.86 0.05
N ARG A 116 -9.61 -10.56 -1.10
CA ARG A 116 -8.53 -11.42 -1.62
C ARG A 116 -7.28 -10.62 -1.94
N SER A 117 -7.44 -9.49 -2.63
CA SER A 117 -6.33 -8.62 -3.00
C SER A 117 -5.65 -8.07 -1.75
N ILE A 118 -6.43 -7.59 -0.77
CA ILE A 118 -5.92 -7.09 0.52
C ILE A 118 -5.16 -8.18 1.26
N ALA A 119 -5.69 -9.39 1.34
CA ALA A 119 -4.99 -10.53 1.96
C ALA A 119 -3.66 -10.81 1.27
N ALA A 120 -3.63 -10.83 -0.06
CA ALA A 120 -2.40 -10.98 -0.83
C ALA A 120 -1.39 -9.86 -0.56
N CYS A 121 -1.83 -8.59 -0.50
CA CYS A 121 -0.95 -7.47 -0.16
C CYS A 121 -0.36 -7.62 1.25
N ARG A 122 -1.16 -8.12 2.20
CA ARG A 122 -0.74 -8.37 3.58
C ARG A 122 0.28 -9.50 3.65
N ASP A 123 0.12 -10.56 2.86
CA ASP A 123 1.06 -11.68 2.85
C ASP A 123 2.45 -11.23 2.37
N VAL A 124 2.52 -10.45 1.28
CA VAL A 124 3.77 -9.82 0.78
C VAL A 124 4.39 -8.93 1.85
N THR A 125 3.60 -8.00 2.41
CA THR A 125 4.07 -7.05 3.43
C THR A 125 4.59 -7.78 4.68
N THR A 126 3.90 -8.84 5.11
CA THR A 126 4.25 -9.62 6.30
C THR A 126 5.62 -10.28 6.18
N ARG A 127 6.01 -10.75 4.98
CA ARG A 127 7.33 -11.35 4.76
C ARG A 127 8.48 -10.35 4.90
N LEU A 128 8.24 -9.05 4.69
CA LEU A 128 9.22 -7.98 4.88
C LEU A 128 9.25 -7.42 6.30
N ILE A 129 8.18 -7.61 7.09
CA ILE A 129 8.11 -7.15 8.48
C ILE A 129 8.90 -8.09 9.39
N ARG A 130 9.69 -7.51 10.30
CA ARG A 130 10.49 -8.27 11.29
C ARG A 130 9.78 -8.54 12.61
N GLU A 131 8.71 -7.81 12.91
CA GLU A 131 7.96 -7.91 14.16
C GLU A 131 6.55 -8.46 13.93
N HIS A 132 5.96 -9.05 14.96
CA HIS A 132 4.56 -9.45 14.90
C HIS A 132 3.66 -8.21 14.86
N TRP A 133 2.60 -8.26 14.05
CA TRP A 133 1.62 -7.18 13.95
C TRP A 133 0.19 -7.73 13.95
N THR A 134 -0.79 -6.86 14.16
CA THR A 134 -2.21 -7.25 14.17
C THR A 134 -2.91 -6.52 13.05
N ASP A 135 -3.69 -7.21 12.22
CA ASP A 135 -4.24 -6.62 10.99
C ASP A 135 -5.49 -5.74 11.16
N GLY A 136 -5.69 -5.21 12.37
CA GLY A 136 -6.85 -4.40 12.75
C GLY A 136 -8.13 -5.22 12.99
N SER A 137 -8.22 -6.44 12.46
CA SER A 137 -9.32 -7.38 12.72
C SER A 137 -9.14 -8.21 14.01
N GLY A 138 -7.99 -8.04 14.68
CA GLY A 138 -7.56 -8.86 15.80
C GLY A 138 -6.77 -10.11 15.39
N ALA A 139 -6.60 -10.37 14.09
CA ALA A 139 -5.74 -11.47 13.64
C ALA A 139 -4.26 -11.09 13.79
N HIS A 140 -3.52 -11.91 14.52
CA HIS A 140 -2.07 -11.80 14.64
C HIS A 140 -1.39 -12.33 13.38
N ARG A 141 -0.51 -11.51 12.81
CA ARG A 141 0.31 -11.84 11.65
C ARG A 141 1.74 -12.12 12.11
N GLY A 142 2.33 -13.18 11.56
CA GLY A 142 3.71 -13.59 11.85
C GLY A 142 4.73 -12.56 11.38
N ALA A 143 5.96 -12.59 11.90
CA ALA A 143 7.07 -11.89 11.26
C ALA A 143 7.61 -12.71 10.07
N GLY A 144 8.25 -12.05 9.11
CA GLY A 144 9.02 -12.67 8.03
C GLY A 144 10.22 -13.44 8.57
N ALA A 145 10.01 -14.69 8.96
CA ALA A 145 10.99 -15.50 9.68
C ALA A 145 12.31 -15.68 8.91
N VAL A 146 12.25 -15.82 7.58
CA VAL A 146 13.44 -16.02 6.75
C VAL A 146 14.29 -14.74 6.70
N ILE A 147 13.68 -13.58 6.47
CA ILE A 147 14.40 -12.30 6.50
C ILE A 147 14.99 -12.05 7.89
N ASP A 148 14.19 -12.18 8.96
CA ASP A 148 14.67 -11.89 10.31
C ASP A 148 15.80 -12.82 10.77
N SER A 149 15.70 -14.12 10.46
CA SER A 149 16.77 -15.09 10.76
C SER A 149 18.04 -14.83 9.94
N SER A 150 17.92 -14.50 8.65
CA SER A 150 19.07 -14.15 7.81
C SER A 150 19.77 -12.88 8.29
N LEU A 151 19.02 -11.83 8.65
CA LEU A 151 19.60 -10.60 9.19
C LEU A 151 20.28 -10.83 10.55
N SER A 152 19.69 -11.68 11.40
CA SER A 152 20.28 -12.07 12.69
C SER A 152 21.57 -12.86 12.51
N ALA A 153 21.60 -13.79 11.54
CA ALA A 153 22.80 -14.54 11.17
C ALA A 153 23.89 -13.61 10.61
N ILE A 154 23.57 -12.68 9.71
CA ILE A 154 24.52 -11.66 9.22
C ILE A 154 25.10 -10.87 10.39
N ALA A 155 24.28 -10.44 11.36
CA ALA A 155 24.75 -9.68 12.50
C ALA A 155 25.68 -10.48 13.43
N ALA A 156 25.36 -11.76 13.67
CA ALA A 156 26.14 -12.66 14.50
C ALA A 156 27.46 -13.07 13.83
N ASP A 157 27.39 -13.55 12.60
CA ASP A 157 28.56 -14.06 11.86
C ASP A 157 29.50 -12.93 11.46
N SER A 158 28.99 -11.69 11.34
CA SER A 158 29.85 -10.53 11.08
C SER A 158 30.44 -9.86 12.32
N ALA A 159 30.09 -10.33 13.53
CA ALA A 159 30.49 -9.71 14.79
C ALA A 159 32.01 -9.55 14.91
N ASP A 160 32.75 -10.56 14.48
CA ASP A 160 34.20 -10.68 14.65
C ASP A 160 35.01 -10.25 13.41
N PHE A 161 34.39 -9.53 12.46
CA PHE A 161 35.11 -8.99 11.31
C PHE A 161 36.27 -8.08 11.76
N THR A 162 37.51 -8.51 11.51
CA THR A 162 38.72 -7.70 11.80
C THR A 162 39.43 -7.25 10.52
N GLY A 163 40.24 -6.20 10.61
CA GLY A 163 40.83 -5.52 9.46
C GLY A 163 40.00 -4.32 8.99
N ALA A 164 40.62 -3.41 8.24
CA ALA A 164 39.95 -2.20 7.75
C ALA A 164 38.90 -2.52 6.69
N THR A 165 39.22 -3.42 5.76
CA THR A 165 38.35 -3.79 4.63
C THR A 165 37.11 -4.55 5.08
N ALA A 166 37.25 -5.52 6.00
CA ALA A 166 36.12 -6.26 6.56
C ALA A 166 35.15 -5.33 7.30
N ARG A 167 35.68 -4.47 8.18
CA ARG A 167 34.86 -3.50 8.91
C ARG A 167 34.15 -2.54 7.98
N ASN A 168 34.81 -2.08 6.92
CA ASN A 168 34.18 -1.27 5.89
C ASN A 168 33.02 -2.02 5.24
N PHE A 169 33.26 -3.21 4.67
CA PHE A 169 32.22 -4.03 4.04
C PHE A 169 31.02 -4.31 4.95
N ARG A 170 31.28 -4.70 6.21
CA ARG A 170 30.23 -4.89 7.20
C ARG A 170 29.39 -3.63 7.39
N SER A 171 30.04 -2.48 7.56
CA SER A 171 29.36 -1.22 7.86
C SER A 171 28.64 -0.58 6.66
N THR A 172 29.18 -0.73 5.46
CA THR A 172 28.67 -0.05 4.25
C THR A 172 27.72 -0.91 3.44
N TYR A 173 27.80 -2.24 3.57
CA TYR A 173 27.01 -3.20 2.80
C TYR A 173 26.13 -4.08 3.70
N LEU A 174 26.71 -4.98 4.51
CA LEU A 174 25.92 -5.96 5.28
C LEU A 174 24.92 -5.28 6.24
N PHE A 175 25.33 -4.19 6.90
CA PHE A 175 24.48 -3.43 7.82
C PHE A 175 23.53 -2.46 7.14
N ARG A 176 23.63 -2.30 5.82
CA ARG A 176 22.68 -1.52 5.02
C ARG A 176 21.49 -2.36 4.56
N ILE A 177 21.66 -3.68 4.41
CA ILE A 177 20.58 -4.61 4.01
C ILE A 177 19.28 -4.40 4.82
N PRO A 178 19.28 -4.33 6.17
CA PRO A 178 18.05 -4.10 6.93
C PRO A 178 17.35 -2.79 6.58
N ALA A 179 18.11 -1.72 6.35
CA ALA A 179 17.56 -0.42 6.00
C ALA A 179 16.96 -0.40 4.59
N VAL A 180 17.58 -1.10 3.65
CA VAL A 180 17.05 -1.24 2.28
C VAL A 180 15.76 -2.05 2.28
N ILE A 181 15.70 -3.16 3.03
CA ILE A 181 14.46 -3.93 3.23
C ILE A 181 13.37 -3.07 3.87
N GLU A 182 13.70 -2.20 4.83
CA GLU A 182 12.75 -1.27 5.45
C GLU A 182 12.17 -0.26 4.44
N SER A 183 12.98 0.23 3.49
CA SER A 183 12.50 1.08 2.39
C SER A 183 11.54 0.32 1.46
N HIS A 184 11.81 -0.94 1.15
CA HIS A 184 10.90 -1.79 0.37
C HIS A 184 9.58 -2.05 1.11
N LEU A 185 9.65 -2.29 2.42
CA LEU A 185 8.47 -2.41 3.27
C LEU A 185 7.58 -1.15 3.19
N ALA A 186 8.17 0.05 3.12
CA ALA A 186 7.40 1.28 2.96
C ALA A 186 6.58 1.28 1.65
N LEU A 187 7.17 0.80 0.55
CA LEU A 187 6.49 0.67 -0.74
C LEU A 187 5.34 -0.35 -0.66
N THR A 188 5.56 -1.53 -0.06
CA THR A 188 4.50 -2.54 0.06
C THR A 188 3.36 -2.08 0.97
N LEU A 189 3.66 -1.33 2.03
CA LEU A 189 2.67 -0.70 2.90
C LEU A 189 1.84 0.34 2.15
N THR A 190 2.48 1.18 1.32
CA THR A 190 1.78 2.15 0.47
C THR A 190 0.86 1.46 -0.52
N ARG A 191 1.35 0.38 -1.14
CA ARG A 191 0.63 -0.41 -2.13
C ARG A 191 -0.59 -1.11 -1.51
N GLY A 192 -0.39 -1.86 -0.43
CA GLY A 192 -1.47 -2.52 0.31
C GLY A 192 -2.47 -1.54 0.92
N GLY A 193 -1.98 -0.43 1.46
CA GLY A 193 -2.81 0.66 1.95
C GLY A 193 -3.67 1.32 0.88
N SER A 194 -3.16 1.42 -0.35
CA SER A 194 -3.91 1.94 -1.50
C SER A 194 -5.05 1.01 -1.93
N VAL A 195 -4.84 -0.31 -1.88
CA VAL A 195 -5.90 -1.30 -2.14
C VAL A 195 -6.96 -1.26 -1.04
N PHE A 196 -6.53 -1.22 0.23
CA PHE A 196 -7.44 -1.12 1.36
C PHE A 196 -8.23 0.21 1.37
N ALA A 197 -7.62 1.31 0.94
CA ALA A 197 -8.31 2.59 0.74
C ALA A 197 -9.44 2.51 -0.27
N GLN A 198 -9.28 1.75 -1.36
CA GLN A 198 -10.37 1.54 -2.31
C GLN A 198 -11.53 0.76 -1.67
N GLN A 199 -11.24 -0.26 -0.85
CA GLN A 199 -12.28 -1.00 -0.13
C GLN A 199 -13.09 -0.08 0.78
N GLN A 200 -12.41 0.70 1.61
CA GLN A 200 -13.06 1.61 2.55
C GLN A 200 -13.85 2.71 1.83
N LEU A 201 -13.30 3.27 0.74
CA LEU A 201 -13.99 4.25 -0.09
C LEU A 201 -15.31 3.70 -0.64
N TRP A 202 -15.30 2.50 -1.24
CA TRP A 202 -16.52 1.94 -1.84
C TRP A 202 -17.57 1.53 -0.80
N ALA A 203 -17.14 1.08 0.38
CA ALA A 203 -18.06 0.84 1.49
C ALA A 203 -18.79 2.13 1.91
N ALA A 204 -18.05 3.24 1.98
CA ALA A 204 -18.62 4.53 2.32
C ALA A 204 -19.52 5.08 1.20
N VAL A 205 -19.07 5.08 -0.06
CA VAL A 205 -19.84 5.58 -1.20
C VAL A 205 -21.20 4.88 -1.32
N ARG A 206 -21.25 3.56 -1.14
CA ARG A 206 -22.50 2.80 -1.13
C ARG A 206 -23.46 3.28 -0.04
N THR A 207 -22.94 3.56 1.15
CA THR A 207 -23.73 4.07 2.28
C THR A 207 -24.28 5.49 1.99
N GLU A 208 -23.45 6.35 1.42
CA GLU A 208 -23.80 7.74 1.12
C GLU A 208 -24.80 7.85 -0.03
N LEU A 209 -24.66 7.02 -1.06
CA LEU A 209 -25.61 6.95 -2.17
C LEU A 209 -27.02 6.60 -1.69
N ILE A 210 -27.16 5.61 -0.80
CA ILE A 210 -28.44 5.25 -0.19
C ILE A 210 -29.00 6.40 0.66
N SER A 211 -28.13 7.10 1.39
CA SER A 211 -28.52 8.25 2.20
C SER A 211 -29.08 9.38 1.34
N VAL A 212 -28.38 9.75 0.26
CA VAL A 212 -28.84 10.75 -0.72
C VAL A 212 -30.19 10.38 -1.33
N ILE A 213 -30.37 9.13 -1.78
CA ILE A 213 -31.64 8.68 -2.36
C ILE A 213 -32.79 8.73 -1.34
N THR A 214 -32.52 8.35 -0.09
CA THR A 214 -33.50 8.36 1.00
C THR A 214 -33.91 9.79 1.37
N LEU A 215 -32.95 10.72 1.39
CA LEU A 215 -33.19 12.15 1.61
C LEU A 215 -34.01 12.75 0.49
N THR A 216 -33.66 12.48 -0.77
CA THR A 216 -34.46 12.92 -1.93
C THR A 216 -35.88 12.37 -1.87
N THR A 217 -36.05 11.09 -1.50
CA THR A 217 -37.38 10.49 -1.33
C THR A 217 -38.19 11.23 -0.26
N SER A 218 -37.56 11.62 0.84
CA SER A 218 -38.20 12.39 1.92
C SER A 218 -38.56 13.81 1.47
N ALA A 219 -37.67 14.49 0.76
CA ALA A 219 -37.93 15.81 0.17
C ALA A 219 -39.09 15.77 -0.84
N MET A 220 -39.15 14.75 -1.69
CA MET A 220 -40.29 14.55 -2.61
C MET A 220 -41.61 14.33 -1.86
N ARG A 221 -41.60 13.58 -0.76
CA ARG A 221 -42.80 13.42 0.08
C ARG A 221 -43.22 14.74 0.73
N ALA A 222 -42.27 15.59 1.12
CA ALA A 222 -42.55 16.90 1.71
C ALA A 222 -43.17 17.90 0.72
N VAL A 223 -42.84 17.81 -0.58
CA VAL A 223 -43.53 18.57 -1.65
C VAL A 223 -45.04 18.31 -1.64
N VAL A 224 -45.45 17.09 -1.29
CA VAL A 224 -46.87 16.70 -1.24
C VAL A 224 -47.60 17.28 -0.03
N THR A 225 -46.92 17.37 1.12
CA THR A 225 -47.55 17.81 2.38
C THR A 225 -47.45 19.31 2.63
N ASP A 226 -46.65 20.05 1.86
CA ASP A 226 -46.35 21.48 2.07
C ASP A 226 -45.70 21.74 3.46
N GLU A 227 -44.99 20.73 3.97
CA GLU A 227 -44.30 20.74 5.28
C GLU A 227 -42.77 20.73 5.14
N GLY A 228 -42.24 21.08 3.96
CA GLY A 228 -40.83 20.90 3.63
C GLY A 228 -39.89 21.92 4.24
N ASP A 229 -39.06 21.48 5.20
CA ASP A 229 -37.79 22.14 5.54
C ASP A 229 -36.66 21.62 4.63
N GLU A 230 -35.63 22.44 4.41
CA GLU A 230 -34.40 22.01 3.72
C GLU A 230 -33.68 20.90 4.50
N LEU A 231 -33.46 19.74 3.87
CA LEU A 231 -32.76 18.61 4.47
C LEU A 231 -31.27 18.67 4.11
N THR A 232 -30.41 18.88 5.11
CA THR A 232 -28.96 18.97 4.92
C THR A 232 -28.29 17.61 5.16
N HIS A 233 -27.36 17.22 4.29
CA HIS A 233 -26.54 16.01 4.42
C HIS A 233 -25.07 16.32 4.22
N THR A 234 -24.22 15.87 5.14
CA THR A 234 -22.77 16.02 5.03
C THR A 234 -22.17 14.65 4.79
N PHE A 235 -21.41 14.50 3.70
CA PHE A 235 -20.74 13.24 3.39
C PHE A 235 -19.70 12.88 4.46
N GLY A 236 -19.80 11.66 5.00
CA GLY A 236 -18.99 11.18 6.12
C GLY A 236 -17.63 10.59 5.74
N PHE A 237 -17.23 10.63 4.46
CA PHE A 237 -16.07 9.89 3.93
C PHE A 237 -14.88 10.76 3.50
N ILE A 238 -14.80 11.98 4.02
CA ILE A 238 -13.70 12.91 3.74
C ILE A 238 -12.39 12.36 4.32
N GLY A 239 -11.36 12.25 3.48
CA GLY A 239 -10.05 11.74 3.87
C GLY A 239 -10.04 10.26 4.23
N ILE A 240 -11.06 9.50 3.81
CA ILE A 240 -11.16 8.06 4.09
C ILE A 240 -9.99 7.29 3.47
N ALA A 241 -9.52 7.67 2.28
CA ALA A 241 -8.40 7.02 1.64
C ALA A 241 -7.11 7.20 2.45
N ALA A 242 -6.88 8.42 2.94
CA ALA A 242 -5.73 8.73 3.80
C ALA A 242 -5.77 7.93 5.10
N GLN A 243 -6.94 7.85 5.74
CA GLN A 243 -7.12 7.09 6.98
C GLN A 243 -6.90 5.59 6.73
N ALA A 244 -7.44 5.06 5.64
CA ALA A 244 -7.31 3.65 5.28
C ALA A 244 -5.86 3.26 4.96
N ILE A 245 -5.12 4.08 4.20
CA ILE A 245 -3.69 3.82 3.92
C ILE A 245 -2.91 3.65 5.24
N LYS A 246 -3.14 4.52 6.23
CA LYS A 246 -2.50 4.42 7.56
C LYS A 246 -2.96 3.20 8.34
N ALA A 247 -4.22 2.80 8.18
CA ALA A 247 -4.83 1.70 8.93
C ALA A 247 -4.58 0.31 8.34
N PHE A 248 -3.89 0.20 7.20
CA PHE A 248 -3.65 -1.09 6.54
C PHE A 248 -2.85 -2.08 7.37
N ALA A 249 -1.81 -1.59 8.05
CA ALA A 249 -0.94 -2.38 8.91
C ALA A 249 -0.82 -1.76 10.31
N PRO A 250 -1.89 -1.82 11.13
CA PRO A 250 -1.90 -1.15 12.41
C PRO A 250 -0.95 -1.85 13.37
N GLY A 251 -0.16 -1.07 14.11
CA GLY A 251 0.82 -1.58 15.07
C GLY A 251 2.19 -1.91 14.50
N VAL A 252 2.37 -1.85 13.17
CA VAL A 252 3.73 -1.79 12.60
C VAL A 252 4.34 -0.44 13.01
N VAL A 253 5.57 -0.47 13.51
CA VAL A 253 6.36 0.70 13.90
C VAL A 253 7.68 0.71 13.15
N GLY A 254 8.24 1.89 12.90
CA GLY A 254 9.51 2.05 12.20
C GLY A 254 9.47 3.11 11.11
N LYS A 255 10.62 3.33 10.47
CA LYS A 255 10.79 4.38 9.45
C LYS A 255 9.90 4.16 8.24
N ALA A 256 9.59 2.89 7.92
CA ALA A 256 8.68 2.56 6.82
C ALA A 256 7.30 3.22 7.01
N ILE A 257 6.74 3.19 8.23
CA ILE A 257 5.45 3.80 8.55
C ILE A 257 5.55 5.33 8.61
N ASP A 258 6.66 5.86 9.13
CA ASP A 258 6.91 7.31 9.14
C ASP A 258 6.97 7.87 7.72
N PHE A 259 7.58 7.12 6.80
CA PHE A 259 7.65 7.48 5.38
C PHE A 259 6.26 7.50 4.74
N VAL A 260 5.46 6.43 4.90
CA VAL A 260 4.09 6.37 4.39
C VAL A 260 3.27 7.55 4.93
N SER A 261 3.41 7.85 6.23
CA SER A 261 2.70 8.96 6.88
C SER A 261 3.12 10.33 6.33
N THR A 262 4.41 10.51 6.05
CA THR A 262 4.97 11.75 5.47
C THR A 262 4.47 11.95 4.05
N SER A 263 4.56 10.91 3.21
CA SER A 263 4.06 10.93 1.83
C SER A 263 2.57 11.19 1.73
N LEU A 264 1.80 10.81 2.75
CA LEU A 264 0.38 11.10 2.80
C LEU A 264 0.09 12.55 3.24
N ALA A 265 0.84 13.08 4.21
CA ALA A 265 0.66 14.46 4.70
C ALA A 265 0.84 15.52 3.60
N THR A 266 1.59 15.20 2.53
CA THR A 266 1.80 16.11 1.39
C THR A 266 0.63 16.12 0.38
N VAL A 267 -0.33 15.19 0.47
CA VAL A 267 -1.35 14.97 -0.58
C VAL A 267 -2.80 14.86 -0.07
N GLN A 268 -3.07 15.15 1.21
CA GLN A 268 -4.41 15.04 1.79
C GLN A 268 -5.43 15.98 1.13
N SER A 269 -6.59 15.42 0.77
CA SER A 269 -7.77 16.17 0.34
C SER A 269 -8.40 16.91 1.52
N THR A 270 -8.87 18.14 1.30
CA THR A 270 -9.61 18.94 2.30
C THR A 270 -11.06 19.20 1.88
N GLN A 271 -11.56 18.44 0.90
CA GLN A 271 -12.89 18.68 0.36
C GLN A 271 -13.94 18.11 1.31
N SER A 272 -14.75 19.00 1.88
CA SER A 272 -16.01 18.66 2.52
C SER A 272 -17.12 19.03 1.56
N ALA A 273 -18.05 18.12 1.29
CA ALA A 273 -19.37 18.49 0.78
C ALA A 273 -20.45 18.19 1.79
N THR A 274 -21.09 19.27 2.15
CA THR A 274 -22.46 19.29 2.60
C THR A 274 -23.33 19.58 1.37
N VAL A 275 -24.36 18.77 1.16
CA VAL A 275 -25.39 18.98 0.15
C VAL A 275 -26.71 19.25 0.86
N THR A 276 -27.52 20.13 0.31
CA THR A 276 -28.86 20.42 0.81
C THR A 276 -29.86 19.93 -0.22
N ILE A 277 -30.83 19.14 0.22
CA ILE A 277 -31.91 18.62 -0.61
C ILE A 277 -33.22 19.08 0.00
N GLY A 278 -33.86 20.05 -0.65
CA GLY A 278 -35.15 20.57 -0.26
C GLY A 278 -35.60 21.62 -1.26
N ALA A 279 -36.85 21.52 -1.70
CA ALA A 279 -37.49 22.50 -2.57
C ALA A 279 -39.00 22.24 -2.63
N ASP A 280 -39.74 23.23 -3.11
CA ASP A 280 -41.21 23.19 -3.16
C ASP A 280 -41.75 22.48 -4.41
N THR A 281 -40.89 22.00 -5.31
CA THR A 281 -41.30 21.39 -6.59
C THR A 281 -40.52 20.12 -6.90
N TYR A 282 -41.19 19.18 -7.58
CA TYR A 282 -40.58 17.95 -8.11
C TYR A 282 -39.33 18.23 -8.93
N ALA A 283 -39.39 19.19 -9.87
CA ALA A 283 -38.27 19.49 -10.75
C ALA A 283 -37.04 20.03 -10.00
N ALA A 284 -37.25 20.87 -8.98
CA ALA A 284 -36.17 21.41 -8.16
C ALA A 284 -35.52 20.33 -7.28
N VAL A 285 -36.32 19.47 -6.63
CA VAL A 285 -35.78 18.35 -5.83
C VAL A 285 -34.97 17.37 -6.70
N LEU A 286 -35.38 17.10 -7.94
CA LEU A 286 -34.57 16.31 -8.88
C LEU A 286 -33.27 17.02 -9.28
N GLY A 287 -33.29 18.35 -9.41
CA GLY A 287 -32.10 19.16 -9.61
C GLY A 287 -31.09 18.97 -8.49
N GLU A 288 -31.56 19.02 -7.23
CA GLU A 288 -30.69 18.80 -6.06
C GLU A 288 -30.19 17.37 -5.92
N LEU A 289 -30.99 16.35 -6.29
CA LEU A 289 -30.49 14.98 -6.39
C LEU A 289 -29.31 14.89 -7.38
N ARG A 290 -29.44 15.51 -8.55
CA ARG A 290 -28.36 15.51 -9.56
C ARG A 290 -27.10 16.20 -9.01
N SER A 291 -27.25 17.37 -8.40
CA SER A 291 -26.15 18.09 -7.75
C SER A 291 -25.48 17.24 -6.66
N ALA A 292 -26.25 16.51 -5.86
CA ALA A 292 -25.73 15.63 -4.82
C ALA A 292 -24.95 14.43 -5.40
N LEU A 293 -25.42 13.81 -6.48
CA LEU A 293 -24.70 12.74 -7.18
C LEU A 293 -23.41 13.26 -7.83
N ASP A 294 -23.44 14.44 -8.45
CA ASP A 294 -22.25 15.08 -9.00
C ASP A 294 -21.23 15.38 -7.90
N ALA A 295 -21.67 15.90 -6.75
CA ALA A 295 -20.83 16.14 -5.59
C ALA A 295 -20.23 14.83 -5.03
N LEU A 296 -21.02 13.75 -4.97
CA LEU A 296 -20.55 12.42 -4.56
C LEU A 296 -19.44 11.92 -5.50
N SER A 297 -19.60 12.06 -6.82
CA SER A 297 -18.59 11.67 -7.81
C SER A 297 -17.30 12.48 -7.68
N GLU A 298 -17.39 13.79 -7.44
CA GLU A 298 -16.21 14.63 -7.22
C GLU A 298 -15.47 14.29 -5.92
N HIS A 299 -16.18 13.87 -4.87
CA HIS A 299 -15.53 13.35 -3.66
C HIS A 299 -14.81 12.03 -3.91
N VAL A 300 -15.41 11.11 -4.66
CA VAL A 300 -14.72 9.87 -5.10
C VAL A 300 -13.45 10.23 -5.86
N ARG A 301 -13.53 11.17 -6.80
CA ARG A 301 -12.36 11.66 -7.57
C ARG A 301 -11.29 12.24 -6.65
N ALA A 302 -11.66 12.99 -5.60
CA ALA A 302 -10.72 13.56 -4.64
C ALA A 302 -9.97 12.46 -3.85
N GLU A 303 -10.70 11.49 -3.31
CA GLU A 303 -10.11 10.36 -2.56
C GLU A 303 -9.23 9.47 -3.44
N GLU A 304 -9.68 9.14 -4.66
CA GLU A 304 -8.86 8.40 -5.63
C GLU A 304 -7.61 9.18 -6.06
N THR A 305 -7.72 10.52 -6.14
CA THR A 305 -6.57 11.38 -6.42
C THR A 305 -5.57 11.35 -5.27
N THR A 306 -6.02 11.30 -4.02
CA THR A 306 -5.13 11.11 -2.86
C THR A 306 -4.37 9.80 -2.99
N ILE A 307 -5.04 8.68 -3.32
CA ILE A 307 -4.38 7.39 -3.54
C ILE A 307 -3.31 7.49 -4.63
N ARG A 308 -3.69 8.00 -5.82
CA ARG A 308 -2.77 8.19 -6.94
C ARG A 308 -1.55 9.01 -6.53
N ARG A 309 -1.76 10.17 -5.91
CA ARG A 309 -0.67 11.08 -5.55
C ARG A 309 0.23 10.51 -4.46
N THR A 310 -0.30 9.72 -3.52
CA THR A 310 0.54 9.01 -2.54
C THR A 310 1.47 8.01 -3.24
N ILE A 311 0.96 7.26 -4.22
CA ILE A 311 1.76 6.32 -5.01
C ILE A 311 2.84 7.06 -5.80
N GLU A 312 2.46 8.09 -6.56
CA GLU A 312 3.39 8.92 -7.34
C GLU A 312 4.46 9.54 -6.44
N ALA A 313 4.08 10.13 -5.31
CA ALA A 313 5.02 10.74 -4.38
C ALA A 313 6.04 9.74 -3.83
N HIS A 314 5.62 8.48 -3.56
CA HIS A 314 6.53 7.44 -3.09
C HIS A 314 7.50 7.00 -4.19
N ILE A 315 6.99 6.73 -5.41
CA ILE A 315 7.83 6.37 -6.56
C ILE A 315 8.84 7.48 -6.84
N ASP A 316 8.38 8.73 -6.96
CA ASP A 316 9.23 9.89 -7.23
C ASP A 316 10.30 10.05 -6.15
N ASP A 317 9.93 9.92 -4.87
CA ASP A 317 10.88 10.01 -3.77
C ASP A 317 11.97 8.92 -3.87
N SER A 318 11.57 7.68 -4.15
CA SER A 318 12.51 6.56 -4.29
C SER A 318 13.47 6.69 -5.48
N GLN A 319 13.07 7.43 -6.52
CA GLN A 319 13.88 7.66 -7.72
C GLN A 319 14.79 8.90 -7.62
N ARG A 320 14.59 9.77 -6.62
CA ARG A 320 15.46 10.95 -6.45
C ARG A 320 16.90 10.50 -6.16
N ALA A 321 17.87 11.14 -6.81
CA ALA A 321 19.29 10.79 -6.70
C ALA A 321 19.81 10.70 -5.25
N GLY A 322 19.28 11.54 -4.33
CA GLY A 322 19.66 11.50 -2.91
C GLY A 322 19.00 10.37 -2.10
N ASN A 323 17.93 9.76 -2.61
CA ASN A 323 17.12 8.77 -1.91
C ASN A 323 17.19 7.38 -2.56
N ARG A 324 17.65 7.26 -3.81
CA ARG A 324 17.81 5.98 -4.52
C ARG A 324 18.67 5.00 -3.72
N ALA A 325 19.71 5.50 -3.06
CA ALA A 325 20.57 4.72 -2.16
C ALA A 325 19.82 4.06 -0.98
N ASN A 326 18.61 4.51 -0.64
CA ASN A 326 17.80 3.86 0.39
C ASN A 326 17.14 2.56 -0.12
N TYR A 327 17.09 2.34 -1.44
CA TYR A 327 16.42 1.22 -2.09
C TYR A 327 17.39 0.24 -2.74
N ASP A 328 18.66 0.62 -2.91
CA ASP A 328 19.69 -0.21 -3.52
C ASP A 328 20.86 -0.40 -2.53
N LEU A 329 21.57 -1.52 -2.66
CA LEU A 329 22.89 -1.71 -2.10
C LEU A 329 23.93 -1.16 -3.08
N ASP A 330 24.94 -0.44 -2.59
CA ASP A 330 26.01 0.01 -3.46
C ASP A 330 26.81 -1.18 -3.98
N ASP A 331 27.31 -1.07 -5.22
CA ASP A 331 28.22 -2.03 -5.82
C ASP A 331 29.50 -2.15 -4.95
N VAL A 332 29.71 -3.30 -4.32
CA VAL A 332 30.88 -3.54 -3.48
C VAL A 332 31.94 -4.25 -4.30
N ALA A 333 32.92 -3.50 -4.78
CA ALA A 333 34.20 -4.08 -5.17
C ALA A 333 35.06 -4.33 -3.92
N LEU A 334 35.12 -5.59 -3.45
CA LEU A 334 36.18 -6.01 -2.53
C LEU A 334 37.45 -6.20 -3.37
N GLY A 335 38.37 -5.25 -3.33
CA GLY A 335 39.59 -5.31 -4.13
C GLY A 335 40.44 -6.56 -3.84
N PRO A 336 41.28 -7.01 -4.79
CA PRO A 336 42.05 -8.27 -4.73
C PRO A 336 43.20 -8.30 -3.70
N THR A 337 43.19 -7.38 -2.74
CA THR A 337 44.14 -7.32 -1.61
C THR A 337 43.43 -7.09 -0.28
N ALA A 338 42.10 -7.25 -0.27
CA ALA A 338 41.25 -7.10 0.89
C ALA A 338 41.62 -8.12 1.98
N THR A 339 42.42 -7.70 2.96
CA THR A 339 42.70 -8.55 4.12
C THR A 339 41.50 -8.47 5.07
N ILE A 340 40.62 -9.46 4.97
CA ILE A 340 39.57 -9.71 5.96
C ILE A 340 40.16 -10.64 7.02
N GLY A 341 40.42 -10.13 8.22
CA GLY A 341 40.88 -10.96 9.32
C GLY A 341 39.68 -11.67 9.94
N MET A 342 39.49 -12.95 9.59
CA MET A 342 38.33 -13.72 10.04
C MET A 342 38.56 -15.23 9.96
N ASP A 343 37.75 -15.96 10.72
CA ASP A 343 37.55 -17.39 10.56
C ASP A 343 36.83 -17.70 9.23
N ALA A 344 37.42 -18.57 8.42
CA ALA A 344 36.92 -18.90 7.08
C ALA A 344 35.52 -19.54 7.13
N ASP A 345 35.17 -20.28 8.18
CA ASP A 345 33.87 -20.94 8.31
C ASP A 345 32.74 -19.92 8.44
N SER A 346 32.97 -18.81 9.14
CA SER A 346 31.98 -17.74 9.32
C SER A 346 31.78 -16.91 8.04
N LEU A 347 32.83 -16.72 7.23
CA LEU A 347 32.71 -16.08 5.91
C LEU A 347 31.94 -16.98 4.93
N ASN A 348 32.29 -18.25 4.90
CA ASN A 348 31.60 -19.25 4.08
C ASN A 348 30.13 -19.40 4.51
N HIS A 349 29.83 -19.32 5.81
CA HIS A 349 28.44 -19.37 6.27
C HIS A 349 27.61 -18.20 5.73
N ILE A 350 28.14 -16.97 5.79
CA ILE A 350 27.46 -15.79 5.23
C ILE A 350 27.30 -15.92 3.71
N ALA A 351 28.39 -16.24 3.01
CA ALA A 351 28.45 -16.22 1.55
C ALA A 351 27.71 -17.40 0.89
N ASP A 352 27.83 -18.62 1.41
CA ASP A 352 27.25 -19.80 0.78
C ASP A 352 25.83 -20.12 1.26
N ARG A 353 25.42 -19.57 2.42
CA ARG A 353 24.10 -19.88 3.01
C ARG A 353 23.24 -18.66 3.27
N THR A 354 23.74 -17.70 4.05
CA THR A 354 22.88 -16.63 4.58
C THR A 354 22.44 -15.66 3.50
N LEU A 355 23.37 -15.09 2.72
CA LEU A 355 23.03 -14.17 1.63
C LEU A 355 22.24 -14.87 0.50
N PRO A 356 22.59 -16.09 0.04
CA PRO A 356 21.77 -16.80 -0.94
C PRO A 356 20.36 -17.14 -0.45
N THR A 357 20.18 -17.43 0.84
CA THR A 357 18.85 -17.68 1.42
C THR A 357 18.03 -16.40 1.47
N LEU A 358 18.63 -15.27 1.85
CA LEU A 358 17.97 -13.98 1.83
C LEU A 358 17.55 -13.57 0.40
N ALA A 359 18.45 -13.70 -0.58
CA ALA A 359 18.15 -13.40 -1.97
C ALA A 359 17.02 -14.27 -2.54
N ARG A 360 16.95 -15.55 -2.16
CA ARG A 360 15.83 -16.43 -2.56
C ARG A 360 14.50 -15.95 -1.98
N GLU A 361 14.49 -15.60 -0.70
CA GLU A 361 13.29 -15.06 -0.04
C GLU A 361 12.82 -13.77 -0.72
N LEU A 362 13.74 -12.86 -1.08
CA LEU A 362 13.41 -11.62 -1.78
C LEU A 362 12.78 -11.88 -3.17
N ASN A 363 13.35 -12.78 -3.97
CA ASN A 363 12.76 -13.20 -5.25
C ASN A 363 11.37 -13.83 -5.07
N GLU A 364 11.19 -14.67 -4.05
CA GLU A 364 9.87 -15.26 -3.77
C GLU A 364 8.84 -14.21 -3.33
N ILE A 365 9.26 -13.14 -2.64
CA ILE A 365 8.41 -12.00 -2.32
C ILE A 365 8.07 -11.23 -3.60
N ALA A 366 9.04 -11.03 -4.50
CA ALA A 366 8.86 -10.38 -5.79
C ALA A 366 7.86 -11.13 -6.68
N ASP A 367 7.92 -12.46 -6.73
CA ASP A 367 6.93 -13.28 -7.45
C ASP A 367 5.53 -13.20 -6.82
N LEU A 368 5.45 -13.25 -5.48
CA LEU A 368 4.18 -13.11 -4.77
C LEU A 368 3.57 -11.70 -4.95
N ASN A 369 4.40 -10.69 -5.21
CA ASN A 369 4.01 -9.30 -5.35
C ASN A 369 2.89 -9.10 -6.39
N GLU A 370 2.83 -9.89 -7.45
CA GLU A 370 1.82 -9.76 -8.51
C GLU A 370 0.40 -10.17 -8.07
N SER A 371 0.25 -10.84 -6.93
CA SER A 371 -1.04 -11.38 -6.47
C SER A 371 -2.01 -10.35 -5.86
N CYS A 372 -1.56 -9.11 -5.62
CA CYS A 372 -2.33 -8.05 -4.94
C CYS A 372 -3.10 -7.10 -5.89
N SER A 373 -3.30 -7.51 -7.16
CA SER A 373 -4.07 -6.76 -8.15
C SER A 373 -5.52 -6.51 -7.72
N SER A 374 -6.02 -5.27 -7.91
CA SER A 374 -7.39 -4.84 -7.58
C SER A 374 -8.22 -4.38 -8.77
N THR A 375 -7.64 -4.34 -9.99
CA THR A 375 -8.21 -3.69 -11.17
C THR A 375 -9.64 -4.13 -11.51
N PHE A 376 -9.91 -5.43 -11.45
CA PHE A 376 -11.24 -5.96 -11.76
C PHE A 376 -12.26 -5.71 -10.66
N ALA A 377 -11.84 -5.68 -9.39
CA ALA A 377 -12.72 -5.50 -8.25
C ALA A 377 -13.29 -4.07 -8.18
N VAL A 378 -12.59 -3.10 -8.78
CA VAL A 378 -12.97 -1.67 -8.75
C VAL A 378 -13.56 -1.14 -10.07
N ALA A 379 -13.81 -2.06 -11.01
CA ALA A 379 -14.42 -1.74 -12.30
C ALA A 379 -15.85 -1.19 -12.11
N ARG A 380 -16.15 -0.08 -12.81
CA ARG A 380 -17.43 0.64 -12.69
C ARG A 380 -17.67 1.58 -13.87
N ASN A 381 -18.78 2.32 -13.84
CA ASN A 381 -19.06 3.37 -14.81
C ASN A 381 -17.98 4.48 -14.78
N ALA A 382 -17.42 4.82 -15.95
CA ALA A 382 -16.33 5.78 -16.09
C ALA A 382 -16.69 7.23 -15.71
N ALA A 383 -17.98 7.55 -15.59
CA ALA A 383 -18.44 8.86 -15.11
C ALA A 383 -18.17 9.08 -13.61
N ILE A 384 -17.89 8.02 -12.84
CA ILE A 384 -17.67 8.10 -11.39
C ILE A 384 -16.17 8.19 -11.09
N GLY A 385 -15.74 9.28 -10.45
CA GLY A 385 -14.38 9.45 -9.97
C GLY A 385 -13.34 9.74 -11.07
N LEU A 386 -12.18 9.08 -11.01
CA LEU A 386 -11.11 9.22 -12.00
C LEU A 386 -11.33 8.42 -13.29
N GLY A 387 -12.26 7.47 -13.32
CA GLY A 387 -12.56 6.65 -14.49
C GLY A 387 -13.02 5.25 -14.12
N ALA A 388 -13.09 4.36 -15.12
CA ALA A 388 -13.66 3.02 -14.96
C ALA A 388 -12.98 2.15 -13.90
N THR A 389 -11.71 2.40 -13.60
CA THR A 389 -10.90 1.63 -12.63
C THR A 389 -10.17 2.51 -11.62
N GLY A 390 -10.50 3.80 -11.56
CA GLY A 390 -9.89 4.73 -10.59
C GLY A 390 -8.35 4.69 -10.58
N PRO A 391 -7.70 4.54 -9.41
CA PRO A 391 -6.25 4.51 -9.28
C PRO A 391 -5.60 3.12 -9.54
N ALA A 392 -6.35 2.11 -9.97
CA ALA A 392 -5.83 0.73 -10.09
C ALA A 392 -4.61 0.59 -11.02
N GLU A 393 -4.52 1.38 -12.09
CA GLU A 393 -3.34 1.37 -12.97
C GLU A 393 -2.07 1.90 -12.29
N HIS A 394 -2.22 2.84 -11.35
CA HIS A 394 -1.11 3.38 -10.57
C HIS A 394 -0.65 2.36 -9.53
N ILE A 395 -1.59 1.64 -8.91
CA ILE A 395 -1.28 0.48 -8.06
C ILE A 395 -0.51 -0.57 -8.86
N THR A 396 -1.00 -0.94 -10.06
CA THR A 396 -0.32 -1.91 -10.92
C THR A 396 1.09 -1.44 -11.32
N SER A 397 1.29 -0.12 -11.48
CA SER A 397 2.60 0.45 -11.78
C SER A 397 3.54 0.38 -10.57
N LEU A 398 3.02 0.63 -9.36
CA LEU A 398 3.75 0.43 -8.12
C LEU A 398 4.07 -1.06 -7.89
N ASP A 399 3.18 -1.98 -8.27
CA ASP A 399 3.44 -3.42 -8.19
C ASP A 399 4.66 -3.80 -9.01
N ARG A 400 4.71 -3.40 -10.29
CA ARG A 400 5.87 -3.65 -11.16
C ARG A 400 7.15 -3.04 -10.58
N TYR A 401 7.06 -1.80 -10.10
CA TYR A 401 8.20 -1.12 -9.51
C TYR A 401 8.74 -1.82 -8.27
N ILE A 402 7.87 -2.28 -7.37
CA ILE A 402 8.28 -3.05 -6.18
C ILE A 402 8.94 -4.37 -6.60
N ARG A 403 8.38 -5.06 -7.61
CA ARG A 403 8.96 -6.31 -8.11
C ARG A 403 10.37 -6.08 -8.62
N ASP A 404 10.55 -5.11 -9.52
CA ASP A 404 11.85 -4.81 -10.12
C ASP A 404 12.89 -4.48 -9.03
N LEU A 405 12.52 -3.67 -8.03
CA LEU A 405 13.42 -3.35 -6.92
C LEU A 405 13.77 -4.54 -6.03
N LEU A 406 12.82 -5.44 -5.76
CA LEU A 406 13.09 -6.66 -4.98
C LEU A 406 13.99 -7.64 -5.75
N ASP A 407 13.78 -7.78 -7.07
CA ASP A 407 14.63 -8.59 -7.95
C ASP A 407 16.06 -8.01 -8.00
N ASP A 408 16.19 -6.69 -8.14
CA ASP A 408 17.48 -5.98 -8.09
C ASP A 408 18.17 -6.18 -6.75
N LEU A 409 17.47 -5.97 -5.62
CA LEU A 409 18.03 -6.20 -4.28
C LEU A 409 18.48 -7.65 -4.08
N ALA A 410 17.72 -8.61 -4.59
CA ALA A 410 18.09 -10.02 -4.51
C ALA A 410 19.38 -10.30 -5.29
N ALA A 411 19.54 -9.72 -6.48
CA ALA A 411 20.76 -9.81 -7.28
C ALA A 411 21.95 -9.14 -6.57
N GLU A 412 21.77 -7.93 -6.03
CA GLU A 412 22.80 -7.22 -5.29
C GLU A 412 23.26 -8.01 -4.05
N VAL A 413 22.34 -8.66 -3.33
CA VAL A 413 22.65 -9.55 -2.19
C VAL A 413 23.49 -10.75 -2.63
N LEU A 414 23.20 -11.33 -3.80
CA LEU A 414 24.00 -12.42 -4.38
C LEU A 414 25.39 -11.94 -4.84
N ASP A 415 25.49 -10.75 -5.43
CA ASP A 415 26.77 -10.18 -5.81
C ASP A 415 27.67 -9.97 -4.59
N GLY A 416 27.12 -9.52 -3.46
CA GLY A 416 27.86 -9.46 -2.19
C GLY A 416 28.35 -10.82 -1.71
N ALA A 417 27.58 -11.89 -1.91
CA ALA A 417 28.00 -13.26 -1.61
C ALA A 417 29.17 -13.71 -2.50
N VAL A 418 29.10 -13.41 -3.81
CA VAL A 418 30.19 -13.68 -4.75
C VAL A 418 31.46 -12.92 -4.37
N GLN A 419 31.35 -11.64 -4.00
CA GLN A 419 32.49 -10.82 -3.58
C GLN A 419 33.14 -11.37 -2.31
N LEU A 420 32.35 -11.84 -1.34
CA LEU A 420 32.88 -12.51 -0.15
C LEU A 420 33.64 -13.79 -0.49
N ASN A 421 33.09 -14.63 -1.37
CA ASN A 421 33.74 -15.87 -1.80
C ASN A 421 35.07 -15.60 -2.52
N LEU A 422 35.14 -14.57 -3.37
CA LEU A 422 36.40 -14.16 -4.00
C LEU A 422 37.48 -13.76 -2.99
N VAL A 423 37.11 -13.10 -1.88
CA VAL A 423 38.05 -12.75 -0.82
C VAL A 423 38.51 -13.98 -0.04
N VAL A 424 37.62 -14.94 0.23
CA VAL A 424 37.99 -16.21 0.87
C VAL A 424 38.98 -16.99 0.02
N ASP A 425 38.72 -17.10 -1.29
CA ASP A 425 39.58 -17.81 -2.24
C ASP A 425 40.98 -17.16 -2.34
N ASP A 426 41.04 -15.83 -2.40
CA ASP A 426 42.31 -15.09 -2.44
C ASP A 426 43.11 -15.25 -1.15
N PHE A 427 42.44 -15.23 0.01
CA PHE A 427 43.09 -15.49 1.29
C PHE A 427 43.70 -16.90 1.34
N ALA A 428 42.93 -17.92 0.95
CA ALA A 428 43.41 -19.29 0.93
C ALA A 428 44.59 -19.49 -0.04
N ALA A 429 44.55 -18.85 -1.20
CA ALA A 429 45.65 -18.88 -2.17
C ALA A 429 46.92 -18.21 -1.64
N ASN A 430 46.78 -17.06 -0.98
CA ASN A 430 47.90 -16.33 -0.38
C ASN A 430 48.51 -17.10 0.81
N GLU A 431 47.69 -17.71 1.67
CA GLU A 431 48.17 -18.53 2.78
C GLU A 431 48.93 -19.77 2.28
N ALA A 432 48.43 -20.44 1.23
CA ALA A 432 49.12 -21.56 0.60
C ALA A 432 50.48 -21.15 0.03
N GLU A 433 50.56 -19.96 -0.58
CA GLU A 433 51.80 -19.40 -1.12
C GLU A 433 52.80 -19.04 -0.01
N VAL A 434 52.35 -18.40 1.07
CA VAL A 434 53.19 -18.09 2.24
C VAL A 434 53.72 -19.37 2.88
N MET A 435 52.89 -20.39 3.06
CA MET A 435 53.31 -21.67 3.60
C MET A 435 54.31 -22.38 2.68
N ARG A 436 54.12 -22.29 1.36
CA ARG A 436 55.08 -22.81 0.38
C ARG A 436 56.44 -22.11 0.51
N GLN A 437 56.45 -20.77 0.60
CA GLN A 437 57.68 -20.00 0.78
C GLN A 437 58.37 -20.29 2.12
N LEU A 438 57.60 -20.39 3.21
CA LEU A 438 58.14 -20.72 4.53
C LEU A 438 58.79 -22.10 4.53
N ASN A 439 58.12 -23.10 3.95
CA ASN A 439 58.66 -24.46 3.83
C ASN A 439 59.91 -24.49 2.94
N GLN A 440 59.96 -23.71 1.86
CA GLN A 440 61.17 -23.56 1.03
C GLN A 440 62.32 -22.92 1.82
N TYR A 441 62.04 -21.90 2.63
CA TYR A 441 63.04 -21.26 3.48
C TYR A 441 63.58 -22.20 4.56
N LEU A 442 62.69 -22.94 5.22
CA LEU A 442 63.05 -23.96 6.22
C LEU A 442 63.91 -25.07 5.60
N ALA A 443 63.53 -25.59 4.44
CA ALA A 443 64.33 -26.59 3.71
C ALA A 443 65.72 -26.05 3.32
N GLY A 444 65.80 -24.77 2.89
CA GLY A 444 67.07 -24.11 2.60
C GLY A 444 67.96 -23.95 3.84
N LEU A 445 67.39 -23.63 5.01
CA LEU A 445 68.12 -23.58 6.28
C LEU A 445 68.65 -24.95 6.70
N GLU A 446 67.86 -26.01 6.54
CA GLU A 446 68.31 -27.39 6.79
C GLU A 446 69.50 -27.77 5.89
N GLN A 447 69.46 -27.33 4.63
CA GLN A 447 70.55 -27.56 3.68
C GLN A 447 71.83 -26.78 4.06
N ILE A 448 71.70 -25.54 4.51
CA ILE A 448 72.82 -24.72 5.03
C ILE A 448 73.40 -25.32 6.32
N VAL A 449 72.56 -25.91 7.18
CA VAL A 449 73.00 -26.61 8.40
C VAL A 449 73.68 -27.95 8.05
N ALA A 450 73.23 -28.65 7.01
CA ALA A 450 73.82 -29.90 6.54
C ALA A 450 75.17 -29.71 5.81
N ASP A 451 75.34 -28.61 5.07
CA ASP A 451 76.59 -28.26 4.36
C ASP A 451 77.61 -27.53 5.23
N ARG A 452 77.34 -27.37 6.54
CA ARG A 452 78.25 -26.70 7.46
C ARG A 452 79.55 -27.53 7.61
N PRO A 453 80.74 -26.96 7.36
CA PRO A 453 82.01 -27.69 7.55
C PRO A 453 82.16 -28.12 9.00
N ARG A 454 82.51 -29.40 9.26
CA ARG A 454 82.82 -29.87 10.61
C ARG A 454 84.00 -29.06 11.19
N GLY A 455 83.72 -28.22 12.20
CA GLY A 455 84.73 -27.40 12.89
C GLY A 455 84.48 -25.89 12.91
N ASP A 456 83.23 -25.44 12.78
CA ASP A 456 82.86 -24.02 12.90
C ASP A 456 83.14 -23.50 14.34
N PRO A 457 83.78 -22.32 14.53
CA PRO A 457 84.10 -21.76 15.85
C PRO A 457 82.92 -21.58 16.83
N LEU A 458 81.68 -21.70 16.37
CA LEU A 458 80.47 -21.70 17.20
C LEU A 458 80.13 -23.06 17.84
N ASP A 459 80.82 -24.15 17.48
CA ASP A 459 80.65 -25.50 18.08
C ASP A 459 81.35 -25.67 19.44
N ARG A 460 81.88 -24.60 20.03
CA ARG A 460 82.46 -24.66 21.38
C ARG A 460 81.34 -24.65 22.43
N PRO A 461 81.32 -25.60 23.38
CA PRO A 461 80.39 -25.51 24.50
C PRO A 461 80.59 -24.19 25.23
N ALA A 462 79.48 -23.53 25.58
CA ALA A 462 79.50 -22.29 26.34
C ALA A 462 80.39 -22.46 27.59
N PRO A 463 81.29 -21.50 27.90
CA PRO A 463 82.11 -21.59 29.09
C PRO A 463 81.19 -21.63 30.32
N SER A 464 81.35 -22.68 31.13
CA SER A 464 80.66 -22.85 32.41
C SER A 464 81.02 -21.69 33.34
N GLY A 465 80.15 -20.67 33.41
CA GLY A 465 80.38 -19.53 34.29
C GLY A 465 79.51 -18.28 34.07
N VAL A 466 78.47 -18.31 33.23
CA VAL A 466 77.56 -17.17 33.10
C VAL A 466 76.21 -17.53 33.71
N GLU A 467 75.99 -17.02 34.91
CA GLU A 467 74.69 -16.95 35.57
C GLU A 467 73.73 -16.17 34.64
N ALA A 468 72.57 -16.76 34.33
CA ALA A 468 71.57 -16.12 33.47
C ALA A 468 70.97 -14.90 34.18
N PRO A 469 71.13 -13.67 33.67
CA PRO A 469 70.34 -12.55 34.16
C PRO A 469 68.96 -12.65 33.49
N PHE A 470 67.91 -12.75 34.32
CA PHE A 470 66.49 -12.69 33.96
C PHE A 470 65.80 -14.02 33.59
N ALA A 471 65.64 -14.88 34.60
CA ALA A 471 64.39 -15.60 34.81
C ALA A 471 63.32 -14.63 35.37
N PRO A 472 62.02 -14.75 35.01
CA PRO A 472 60.97 -13.83 35.43
C PRO A 472 60.56 -14.07 36.90
N GLY A 473 60.66 -13.03 37.72
CA GLY A 473 60.07 -12.93 39.07
C GLY A 473 58.76 -12.12 39.04
N PRO A 474 57.97 -12.15 40.12
CA PRO A 474 56.52 -11.88 40.10
C PRO A 474 56.16 -10.40 39.95
N ASP A 475 54.95 -10.18 39.45
CA ASP A 475 54.27 -8.91 39.21
C ASP A 475 54.38 -7.91 40.38
N THR A 476 54.96 -6.73 40.10
CA THR A 476 54.75 -5.50 40.88
C THR A 476 54.52 -4.35 39.91
N GLY A 477 53.29 -3.86 39.86
CA GLY A 477 52.83 -2.89 38.88
C GLY A 477 53.63 -1.58 38.85
N ARG A 478 54.00 -1.17 37.63
CA ARG A 478 54.10 0.23 37.21
C ARG A 478 54.06 0.28 35.68
N ARG A 479 53.08 1.01 35.13
CA ARG A 479 53.00 1.38 33.71
C ARG A 479 54.24 2.21 33.37
N ASP A 480 54.90 1.87 32.26
CA ASP A 480 55.40 2.85 31.31
C ASP A 480 55.45 2.22 29.91
N SER A 481 54.88 2.96 28.97
CA SER A 481 54.56 2.62 27.60
C SER A 481 55.75 2.83 26.66
N ASN A 482 56.06 1.82 25.82
CA ASN A 482 56.53 2.02 24.44
C ASN A 482 56.53 0.69 23.67
N PRO A 483 55.72 0.51 22.61
CA PRO A 483 55.86 -0.64 21.73
C PRO A 483 57.09 -0.45 20.82
N ILE A 484 58.04 -1.37 20.93
CA ILE A 484 59.13 -1.54 19.95
C ILE A 484 58.49 -1.92 18.62
N ARG A 485 58.47 -1.00 17.66
CA ARG A 485 58.18 -1.30 16.25
C ARG A 485 59.39 -2.04 15.67
N LEU A 486 59.22 -3.31 15.33
CA LEU A 486 60.12 -4.01 14.43
C LEU A 486 59.78 -3.55 13.01
N ASP A 487 60.67 -2.75 12.44
CA ASP A 487 60.60 -2.28 11.05
C ASP A 487 61.11 -3.39 10.12
N LEU A 488 60.19 -4.11 9.47
CA LEU A 488 60.50 -5.19 8.52
C LEU A 488 61.29 -4.70 7.30
N ASP A 489 61.29 -3.41 6.97
CA ASP A 489 62.04 -2.87 5.83
C ASP A 489 63.56 -2.84 6.07
N SER A 490 64.00 -2.98 7.32
CA SER A 490 65.42 -3.04 7.69
C SER A 490 66.05 -4.42 7.49
N LEU A 491 65.24 -5.49 7.39
CA LEU A 491 65.70 -6.88 7.27
C LEU A 491 65.86 -7.36 5.81
N MET A 492 65.40 -6.56 4.84
CA MET A 492 65.34 -6.94 3.41
C MET A 492 66.40 -6.26 2.52
N ARG A 493 67.34 -5.49 3.07
CA ARG A 493 68.45 -4.92 2.26
C ARG A 493 69.63 -5.88 2.18
N GLY A 494 69.80 -6.52 1.03
CA GLY A 494 70.99 -7.27 0.65
C GLY A 494 72.25 -6.39 0.56
N PRO A 495 73.46 -7.00 0.51
CA PRO A 495 74.72 -6.30 0.67
C PRO A 495 75.06 -5.44 -0.54
N ALA A 496 75.53 -4.23 -0.27
CA ALA A 496 76.03 -3.28 -1.27
C ALA A 496 77.25 -3.84 -2.03
N GLN A 497 77.22 -3.72 -3.36
CA GLN A 497 78.42 -3.79 -4.20
C GLN A 497 78.90 -2.37 -4.50
N GLU A 498 80.13 -2.08 -4.09
CA GLU A 498 81.03 -1.06 -4.65
C GLU A 498 82.42 -1.71 -4.75
N PRO A 499 83.31 -1.27 -5.65
CA PRO A 499 83.30 0.02 -6.36
C PRO A 499 82.91 -0.04 -7.85
#